data_AF-A0A6V6ZEB0-F1
#
_entry.id   AF-A0A6V6ZEB0-F1
#
_cell.length_a   1.000
_cell.length_b   1.000
_cell.length_c   1.000
_cell.angle_alpha   90.00
_cell.angle_beta   90.00
_cell.angle_gamma   90.00
#
_symmetry.space_group_name_H-M   'P 1'
#
loop_
_entity.id
_entity.type
_entity.pdbx_description
1 polymer ?
#
loop_
_entity_poly.entity_id
_entity_poly.type
_entity_poly.pdbx_seq_one_letter_code
_entity_poly.pdbx_strand_id
1 'polypeptide(L)'
;MKRFTVRVQLHTKEGRQYELDSDTYKVLHAEMEDLGFTKTIQSAKGKTHDLPSAEYNYISSDDSITRHDILGAAKGAGKATGVNFSILVNPIADVGRCWYNLDETEESED
;
A
#
# COMPACT_ATOMS: atom_id res chain seq x y z
N MET A 1 -13.39 -6.41 -11.50
CA MET A 1 -12.14 -6.26 -10.72
C MET A 1 -11.96 -4.81 -10.31
N LYS A 2 -12.11 -4.53 -9.02
CA LYS A 2 -11.81 -3.23 -8.42
C LYS A 2 -10.32 -3.15 -8.08
N ARG A 3 -9.73 -1.98 -8.29
CA ARG A 3 -8.33 -1.72 -7.98
C ARG A 3 -8.19 -0.41 -7.24
N PHE A 4 -7.31 -0.38 -6.25
CA PHE A 4 -7.06 0.79 -5.44
C PHE A 4 -5.55 0.98 -5.26
N THR A 5 -5.12 2.24 -5.27
CA THR A 5 -3.86 2.63 -4.63
C THR A 5 -4.19 3.18 -3.25
N VAL A 6 -3.51 2.67 -2.24
CA VAL A 6 -3.65 3.12 -0.86
C VAL A 6 -2.32 3.62 -0.37
N ARG A 7 -2.29 4.82 0.20
CA ARG A 7 -1.11 5.35 0.89
C ARG A 7 -1.38 5.42 2.38
N VAL A 8 -0.54 4.80 3.20
CA VAL A 8 -0.60 4.84 4.67
C VAL A 8 0.66 5.50 5.21
N GLN A 9 0.61 6.81 5.34
CA GLN A 9 1.73 7.60 5.83
C GLN A 9 1.75 7.56 7.36
N LEU A 10 2.77 6.91 7.93
CA LEU A 10 3.02 6.95 9.37
C LEU A 10 3.69 8.29 9.75
N HIS A 11 3.42 8.77 10.97
CA HIS A 11 3.95 10.01 11.54
C HIS A 11 4.65 9.74 12.87
N THR A 12 5.85 10.28 13.07
CA THR A 12 6.53 10.27 14.36
C THR A 12 5.91 11.31 15.31
N LYS A 13 6.14 11.16 16.62
CA LYS A 13 5.73 12.15 17.63
C LYS A 13 6.29 13.56 17.36
N GLU A 14 7.38 13.67 16.62
CA GLU A 14 8.05 14.93 16.29
C GLU A 14 7.70 15.46 14.88
N GLY A 15 6.80 14.80 14.16
CA GLY A 15 6.39 15.20 12.81
C GLY A 15 7.47 15.00 11.73
N ARG A 16 8.58 14.33 12.07
CA ARG A 16 9.65 14.00 11.13
C ARG A 16 9.40 12.63 10.51
N GLN A 17 9.01 12.63 9.24
CA GLN A 17 8.74 11.43 8.45
C GLN A 17 9.96 10.49 8.32
N TYR A 18 11.18 11.03 8.40
CA TYR A 18 12.43 10.32 8.10
C TYR A 18 13.02 9.53 9.29
N GLU A 19 12.42 9.65 10.47
CA GLU A 19 12.89 8.98 11.70
C GLU A 19 12.04 7.76 12.07
N LEU A 20 11.13 7.33 11.19
CA LEU A 20 10.44 6.07 11.40
C LEU A 20 11.43 4.95 11.16
N ASP A 21 11.81 4.28 12.25
CA ASP A 21 12.55 3.03 12.20
C ASP A 21 11.87 2.09 11.21
N SER A 22 12.67 1.45 10.37
CA SER A 22 12.20 0.49 9.37
C SER A 22 11.24 -0.55 9.96
N ASP A 23 11.37 -0.84 11.25
CA ASP A 23 10.58 -1.81 12.00
C ASP A 23 9.09 -1.42 12.12
N THR A 24 8.76 -0.14 12.25
CA THR A 24 7.34 0.27 12.30
C THR A 24 6.65 0.08 10.95
N TYR A 25 7.38 0.36 9.86
CA TYR A 25 6.89 0.08 8.51
C TYR A 25 6.86 -1.42 8.20
N LYS A 26 7.71 -2.25 8.81
CA LYS A 26 7.62 -3.72 8.72
C LYS A 26 6.32 -4.22 9.35
N VAL A 27 5.96 -3.74 10.54
CA VAL A 27 4.68 -4.08 11.18
C VAL A 27 3.51 -3.66 10.29
N LEU A 28 3.50 -2.40 9.83
CA LEU A 28 2.45 -1.93 8.92
C LEU A 28 2.35 -2.82 7.67
N HIS A 29 3.50 -3.15 7.08
CA HIS A 29 3.52 -3.95 5.87
C HIS A 29 2.95 -5.35 6.09
N ALA A 30 3.34 -6.05 7.16
CA ALA A 30 2.82 -7.37 7.48
C ALA A 30 1.30 -7.34 7.64
N GLU A 31 0.78 -6.36 8.40
CA GLU A 31 -0.66 -6.18 8.61
C GLU A 31 -1.41 -5.85 7.32
N MET A 32 -0.81 -5.05 6.43
CA MET A 32 -1.37 -4.74 5.12
C MET A 32 -1.37 -6.00 4.22
N GLU A 33 -0.31 -6.80 4.25
CA GLU A 33 -0.19 -8.03 3.47
C GLU A 33 -1.23 -9.08 3.90
N ASP A 34 -1.42 -9.27 5.20
CA ASP A 34 -2.43 -10.15 5.77
C ASP A 34 -3.87 -9.77 5.35
N LEU A 35 -4.09 -8.49 5.05
CA LEU A 35 -5.37 -7.94 4.55
C LEU A 35 -5.48 -7.97 3.02
N GLY A 36 -4.49 -8.54 2.31
CA GLY A 36 -4.48 -8.71 0.86
C GLY A 36 -3.94 -7.50 0.08
N PHE A 37 -3.25 -6.57 0.74
CA PHE A 37 -2.56 -5.47 0.07
C PHE A 37 -1.15 -5.88 -0.35
N THR A 38 -0.70 -5.42 -1.52
CA THR A 38 0.66 -5.67 -2.00
C THR A 38 1.45 -4.37 -2.06
N LYS A 39 2.77 -4.42 -1.81
CA LYS A 39 3.67 -3.30 -2.09
C LYS A 39 4.08 -3.23 -3.56
N THR A 40 3.53 -4.09 -4.40
CA THR A 40 3.93 -4.23 -5.79
C THR A 40 2.82 -3.88 -6.76
N ILE A 41 3.22 -3.47 -7.94
CA ILE A 41 2.35 -3.16 -9.08
C ILE A 41 2.86 -3.87 -10.32
N GLN A 42 1.96 -4.48 -11.08
CA GLN A 42 2.30 -5.11 -12.35
C GLN A 42 2.16 -4.11 -13.50
N SER A 43 3.19 -4.03 -14.34
CA SER A 43 3.18 -3.28 -15.60
C SER A 43 2.32 -3.99 -16.65
N ALA A 44 1.93 -3.26 -17.70
CA ALA A 44 1.23 -3.84 -18.85
C ALA A 44 2.05 -4.93 -19.59
N LYS A 45 3.37 -4.98 -19.37
CA LYS A 45 4.28 -5.98 -19.94
C LYS A 45 4.49 -7.20 -19.01
N GLY A 46 3.77 -7.26 -17.89
CA GLY A 46 3.84 -8.38 -16.93
C GLY A 46 4.93 -8.26 -15.86
N LYS A 47 5.86 -7.30 -15.97
CA LYS A 47 6.89 -7.06 -14.94
C LYS A 47 6.28 -6.49 -13.67
N THR A 48 6.75 -6.97 -12.53
CA THR A 48 6.36 -6.53 -11.18
C THR A 48 7.34 -5.48 -10.67
N HIS A 49 6.82 -4.39 -10.14
CA HIS A 49 7.62 -3.29 -9.61
C HIS A 49 7.20 -2.96 -8.18
N ASP A 50 8.14 -2.49 -7.38
CA ASP A 50 7.87 -1.98 -6.04
C ASP A 50 7.22 -0.60 -6.12
N LEU A 51 6.13 -0.41 -5.38
CA LEU A 51 5.50 0.89 -5.20
C LEU A 51 6.37 1.79 -4.33
N PRO A 52 6.18 3.12 -4.43
CA PRO A 52 6.79 4.06 -3.50
C PRO A 52 6.51 3.69 -2.04
N SER A 53 7.39 4.14 -1.15
CA SER A 53 7.22 3.89 0.28
C SER A 53 5.84 4.34 0.78
N ALA A 54 5.28 3.54 1.70
CA ALA A 54 3.95 3.73 2.26
C ALA A 54 2.79 3.58 1.25
N GLU A 55 3.04 3.19 0.00
CA GLU A 55 2.00 2.91 -0.99
C GLU A 55 1.77 1.41 -1.17
N TYR A 56 0.51 1.07 -1.38
CA TYR A 56 0.02 -0.28 -1.48
C TYR A 56 -0.99 -0.38 -2.61
N ASN A 57 -1.02 -1.53 -3.25
CA ASN A 57 -1.97 -1.92 -4.26
C ASN A 57 -2.98 -2.91 -3.64
N TYR A 58 -4.25 -2.75 -4.00
CA TYR A 58 -5.29 -3.70 -3.64
C TYR A 58 -6.11 -4.03 -4.88
N ILE A 59 -6.26 -5.31 -5.18
CA ILE A 59 -7.02 -5.82 -6.32
C ILE A 59 -8.02 -6.84 -5.80
N SER A 60 -9.30 -6.67 -6.13
CA SER A 60 -10.33 -7.65 -5.80
C SER A 60 -11.24 -7.92 -6.99
N SER A 61 -11.64 -9.18 -7.13
CA SER A 61 -12.66 -9.63 -8.09
C SER A 61 -14.08 -9.36 -7.60
N ASP A 62 -14.25 -9.04 -6.31
CA ASP A 62 -15.53 -8.64 -5.74
C ASP A 62 -15.88 -7.20 -6.13
N ASP A 63 -16.94 -7.02 -6.91
CA ASP A 63 -17.37 -5.71 -7.37
C ASP A 63 -18.16 -4.91 -6.31
N SER A 64 -18.52 -5.54 -5.18
CA SER A 64 -19.18 -4.89 -4.05
C SER A 64 -18.21 -4.09 -3.17
N ILE A 65 -16.91 -4.35 -3.27
CA ILE A 65 -15.92 -3.69 -2.42
C ILE A 65 -15.86 -2.19 -2.70
N THR A 66 -15.94 -1.40 -1.63
CA THR A 66 -15.96 0.06 -1.70
C THR A 66 -14.67 0.66 -1.17
N ARG A 67 -14.42 1.93 -1.51
CA ARG A 67 -13.31 2.71 -0.93
C ARG A 67 -13.35 2.79 0.60
N HIS A 68 -14.53 2.67 1.22
CA HIS A 68 -14.67 2.73 2.67
C HIS A 68 -14.26 1.42 3.33
N ASP A 69 -14.51 0.27 2.69
CA ASP A 69 -14.03 -1.02 3.17
C ASP A 69 -12.51 -1.06 3.16
N ILE A 70 -11.90 -0.60 2.06
CA ILE A 70 -10.45 -0.47 1.91
C ILE A 70 -9.87 0.49 2.96
N LEU A 71 -10.51 1.64 3.18
CA LEU A 71 -10.10 2.58 4.22
C LEU A 71 -10.18 1.97 5.63
N GLY A 72 -11.23 1.19 5.90
CA GLY A 72 -11.42 0.48 7.16
C GLY A 72 -10.31 -0.53 7.43
N ALA A 73 -9.97 -1.34 6.42
CA ALA A 73 -8.89 -2.32 6.47
C ALA A 73 -7.53 -1.63 6.71
N ALA A 74 -7.18 -0.63 5.90
CA ALA A 74 -5.93 0.12 6.05
C ALA A 74 -5.84 0.85 7.41
N LYS A 75 -6.97 1.31 7.95
CA LYS A 75 -7.04 1.89 9.30
C LYS A 75 -6.75 0.86 10.39
N GLY A 76 -7.18 -0.39 10.20
CA GLY A 76 -6.83 -1.50 11.09
C GLY A 76 -5.32 -1.71 11.15
N ALA A 77 -4.69 -1.89 9.99
CA ALA A 77 -3.24 -2.05 9.88
C ALA A 77 -2.47 -0.83 10.43
N GLY A 78 -2.90 0.38 10.09
CA GLY A 78 -2.31 1.62 10.64
C GLY A 78 -2.33 1.67 12.16
N LYS A 79 -3.41 1.21 12.81
CA LYS A 79 -3.51 1.19 14.28
C LYS A 79 -2.56 0.16 14.93
N ALA A 80 -2.32 -0.97 14.28
CA ALA A 80 -1.44 -2.02 14.80
C ALA A 80 0.00 -1.53 15.01
N THR A 81 0.40 -0.50 14.25
CA THR A 81 1.72 0.14 14.40
C THR A 81 1.90 0.92 15.71
N GLY A 82 0.82 1.29 16.39
CA GLY A 82 0.85 2.10 17.62
C GLY A 82 1.27 3.57 17.42
N VAL A 83 1.47 4.03 16.18
CA VAL A 83 1.82 5.43 15.87
C VAL A 83 0.68 6.19 15.19
N ASN A 84 0.82 7.52 15.08
CA ASN A 84 -0.12 8.33 14.32
C ASN A 84 0.06 8.08 12.82
N PHE A 85 -1.03 8.14 12.05
CA PHE A 85 -0.98 7.88 10.61
C PHE A 85 -2.05 8.66 9.85
N SER A 86 -1.82 8.83 8.55
CA SER A 86 -2.79 9.36 7.57
C SER A 86 -2.99 8.35 6.45
N ILE A 87 -4.21 8.29 5.91
CA ILE A 87 -4.57 7.35 4.83
C ILE A 87 -5.18 8.09 3.65
N LEU A 88 -4.73 7.77 2.44
CA LEU A 88 -5.39 8.12 1.18
C LEU A 88 -5.76 6.84 0.46
N VAL A 89 -7.04 6.69 0.08
CA VAL A 89 -7.52 5.59 -0.76
C VAL A 89 -7.96 6.16 -2.10
N ASN A 90 -7.32 5.73 -3.18
CA ASN A 90 -7.62 6.16 -4.54
C ASN A 90 -8.12 4.99 -5.39
N PRO A 91 -9.43 4.92 -5.70
CA PRO A 91 -9.96 3.97 -6.67
C PRO A 91 -9.38 4.23 -8.06
N ILE A 92 -9.00 3.18 -8.76
CA ILE A 92 -8.45 3.29 -10.11
C ILE A 92 -9.60 3.18 -11.11
N ALA A 93 -9.80 4.23 -11.89
CA ALA A 93 -10.76 4.30 -12.98
C ALA A 93 -10.13 3.93 -14.34
N ASP A 94 -10.88 4.12 -15.43
CA ASP A 94 -10.51 3.67 -16.78
C ASP A 94 -9.20 4.29 -17.33
N VAL A 95 -8.83 5.50 -16.87
CA VAL A 95 -7.58 6.17 -17.27
C VAL A 95 -6.34 5.52 -16.61
N GLY A 96 -6.54 4.70 -15.57
CA GLY A 96 -5.50 3.85 -14.97
C GLY A 96 -4.49 4.59 -14.09
N ARG A 97 -3.32 3.99 -13.93
CA ARG A 97 -2.15 4.53 -13.20
C ARG A 97 -0.97 4.66 -14.14
N CYS A 98 -0.13 5.65 -13.89
CA CYS A 98 1.20 5.76 -14.50
C CYS A 98 2.25 5.95 -13.40
N TRP A 99 3.47 5.54 -13.69
CA TRP A 99 4.62 5.69 -12.81
C TRP A 99 5.88 5.84 -13.64
N TYR A 100 6.95 6.29 -13.00
CA TYR A 100 8.26 6.46 -13.61
C TYR A 100 9.33 6.02 -12.61
N ASN A 101 10.32 5.25 -13.08
CA ASN A 101 11.49 4.84 -12.31
C ASN A 101 11.16 4.10 -11.00
N LEU A 102 10.23 3.14 -11.06
CA LEU A 102 10.03 2.16 -9.99
C LEU A 102 10.97 0.98 -10.21
N ASP A 103 11.59 0.51 -9.13
CA ASP A 103 12.47 -0.65 -9.15
C ASP A 103 11.67 -1.91 -9.49
N GLU A 104 12.25 -2.79 -10.30
CA GLU A 104 11.68 -4.12 -10.57
C GLU A 104 11.87 -4.97 -9.31
N THR A 105 10.80 -5.62 -8.85
CA THR A 105 10.87 -6.46 -7.65
C THR A 105 11.79 -7.65 -7.96
N GLU A 106 12.88 -7.81 -7.22
CA GLU A 106 13.72 -9.00 -7.36
C GLU A 106 12.91 -10.21 -6.84
N GLU A 107 12.65 -11.19 -7.70
CA GLU A 107 12.17 -12.50 -7.26
C GLU A 107 13.31 -13.12 -6.45
N SER A 108 13.13 -13.26 -5.14
CA SER A 108 14.03 -14.09 -4.34
C SER A 108 13.95 -15.52 -4.86
N GLU A 109 15.04 -16.01 -5.46
CA GLU A 109 15.19 -17.41 -5.80
C GLU A 109 15.16 -18.23 -4.49
N ASP A 110 14.04 -18.89 -4.21
CA ASP A 110 13.89 -19.91 -3.16
C ASP A 110 14.48 -21.26 -3.59
#